data_AF-A0A535X9L3-F1
#
_entry.id   AF-A0A535X9L3-F1
#
_cell.length_a   1.000
_cell.length_b   1.000
_cell.length_c   1.000
_cell.angle_alpha   90.00
_cell.angle_beta   90.00
_cell.angle_gamma   90.00
#
_symmetry.space_group_name_H-M   'P 1'
#
loop_
_entity.id
_entity.type
_entity.pdbx_description
1 polymer ?
#
loop_
_entity_poly.entity_id
_entity_poly.type
_entity_poly.pdbx_seq_one_letter_code
_entity_poly.pdbx_strand_id
1 'polypeptide(L)'
;MTTEPAGALPTIRGVSCVLAHTPGLLRYGSKPTRELAKNDTALLPRMRQHLRSFEDALAYPPNQVFIGNRTPESLWDVPEPWWGYREPNANPRGPFGQIVSEDA
;
A
#
# COMPACT_ATOMS: atom_id res chain seq x y z
N MET A 1 -51.90 15.98 -17.13
CA MET A 1 -50.50 15.93 -17.58
C MET A 1 -49.66 15.85 -16.32
N THR A 2 -49.42 14.62 -15.86
CA THR A 2 -48.67 14.29 -14.65
C THR A 2 -47.17 14.37 -14.98
N THR A 3 -46.47 15.31 -14.37
CA THR A 3 -45.01 15.42 -14.45
C THR A 3 -44.39 14.36 -13.54
N GLU A 4 -43.80 13.33 -14.13
CA GLU A 4 -42.90 12.40 -13.46
C GLU A 4 -41.73 13.19 -12.83
N PRO A 5 -41.34 12.91 -11.56
CA PRO A 5 -40.19 13.58 -10.96
C PRO A 5 -38.93 13.14 -11.72
N ALA A 6 -38.15 14.11 -12.19
CA ALA A 6 -36.86 13.86 -12.83
C ALA A 6 -36.01 13.00 -11.89
N GLY A 7 -35.74 11.75 -12.29
CA GLY A 7 -34.94 10.82 -11.51
C GLY A 7 -33.59 11.43 -11.15
N ALA A 8 -33.24 11.40 -9.87
CA ALA A 8 -32.00 12.02 -9.38
C ALA A 8 -30.80 11.49 -10.16
N LEU A 9 -29.98 12.40 -10.69
CA LEU A 9 -28.75 12.05 -11.38
C LEU A 9 -27.81 11.29 -10.43
N PRO A 10 -27.09 10.25 -10.90
CA PRO A 10 -26.14 9.53 -10.06
C PRO A 10 -25.08 10.49 -9.50
N THR A 11 -24.82 10.40 -8.19
CA THR A 11 -23.82 11.21 -7.49
C THR A 11 -22.84 10.30 -6.75
N ILE A 12 -21.56 10.70 -6.70
CA ILE A 12 -20.56 10.01 -5.88
C ILE A 12 -20.81 10.35 -4.43
N ARG A 13 -21.05 9.32 -3.60
CA ARG A 13 -21.35 9.48 -2.16
C ARG A 13 -20.15 9.24 -1.26
N GLY A 14 -19.06 8.71 -1.80
CA GLY A 14 -17.84 8.43 -1.05
C GLY A 14 -16.72 7.95 -1.96
N VAL A 15 -15.50 8.10 -1.47
CA VAL A 15 -14.27 7.61 -2.09
C VAL A 15 -13.40 7.00 -0.99
N SER A 16 -12.62 5.99 -1.35
CA SER A 16 -11.66 5.36 -0.47
C SER A 16 -10.49 4.83 -1.29
N CYS A 17 -9.29 4.92 -0.73
CA CYS A 17 -8.07 4.41 -1.33
C CYS A 17 -7.64 3.11 -0.65
N VAL A 18 -7.12 2.16 -1.43
CA VAL A 18 -6.55 0.92 -0.90
C VAL A 18 -5.11 0.80 -1.37
N LEU A 19 -4.20 0.65 -0.41
CA LEU A 19 -2.81 0.32 -0.67
C LEU A 19 -2.58 -1.17 -0.38
N ALA A 20 -2.42 -1.98 -1.42
CA ALA A 20 -2.19 -3.42 -1.26
C ALA A 20 -0.69 -3.73 -1.14
N HIS A 21 -0.28 -4.28 0.00
CA HIS A 21 1.08 -4.76 0.20
C HIS A 21 1.22 -6.14 -0.45
N THR A 22 1.83 -6.18 -1.64
CA THR A 22 1.91 -7.37 -2.51
C THR A 22 3.35 -7.79 -2.84
N PRO A 23 4.22 -8.00 -1.84
CA PRO A 23 5.62 -8.35 -2.08
C PRO A 23 5.77 -9.64 -2.89
N GLY A 24 4.80 -10.56 -2.85
CA GLY A 24 4.75 -11.77 -3.66
C GLY A 24 4.74 -11.51 -5.18
N LEU A 25 4.31 -10.33 -5.64
CA LEU A 25 4.33 -9.99 -7.07
C LEU A 25 5.73 -9.71 -7.61
N LEU A 26 6.72 -9.46 -6.76
CA LEU A 26 8.09 -9.15 -7.17
C LEU A 26 8.65 -10.21 -8.14
N ARG A 27 8.35 -11.49 -7.89
CA ARG A 27 8.84 -12.63 -8.69
C ARG A 27 8.46 -12.57 -10.17
N TYR A 28 7.43 -11.80 -10.52
CA TYR A 28 6.92 -11.67 -11.89
C TYR A 28 7.54 -10.48 -12.64
N GLY A 29 8.37 -9.66 -11.99
CA GLY A 29 9.09 -8.56 -12.63
C GLY A 29 10.10 -9.05 -13.69
N SER A 30 10.44 -8.19 -14.65
CA SER A 30 11.32 -8.53 -15.79
C SER A 30 12.65 -9.18 -15.39
N LYS A 31 13.30 -8.71 -14.31
CA LYS A 31 14.57 -9.25 -13.81
C LYS A 31 14.36 -10.57 -13.06
N PRO A 32 13.53 -10.64 -12.00
CA PRO A 32 13.16 -11.89 -11.34
C PRO A 32 12.76 -13.01 -12.29
N THR A 33 11.86 -12.76 -13.24
CA THR A 33 11.41 -13.77 -14.21
C THR A 33 12.56 -14.39 -15.00
N ARG A 34 13.53 -13.57 -15.45
CA ARG A 34 14.70 -14.05 -16.21
C ARG A 34 15.69 -14.82 -15.34
N GLU A 35 15.96 -14.37 -14.13
CA GLU A 35 16.94 -15.00 -13.24
C GLU A 35 16.38 -16.30 -12.63
N LEU A 36 15.09 -16.33 -12.28
CA LEU A 36 14.42 -17.52 -11.76
C LEU A 36 14.32 -18.65 -12.81
N ALA A 37 14.38 -18.33 -14.09
CA ALA A 37 14.43 -19.33 -15.16
C ALA A 37 15.80 -20.05 -15.27
N LYS A 38 16.85 -19.57 -14.58
CA LYS A 38 18.23 -20.10 -14.71
C LYS A 38 18.56 -21.32 -13.84
N ASN A 39 17.57 -22.15 -13.49
CA ASN A 39 17.73 -23.36 -12.65
C ASN A 39 18.42 -23.13 -11.27
N ASP A 40 18.51 -21.89 -10.78
CA ASP A 40 18.95 -21.57 -9.41
C ASP A 40 17.77 -21.68 -8.44
N THR A 41 17.63 -22.85 -7.82
CA THR A 41 16.55 -23.14 -6.86
C THR A 41 16.66 -22.34 -5.56
N ALA A 42 17.84 -21.79 -5.24
CA ALA A 42 18.09 -21.02 -4.03
C ALA A 42 17.79 -19.52 -4.21
N LEU A 43 17.57 -19.04 -5.45
CA LEU A 43 17.31 -17.64 -5.72
C LEU A 43 15.98 -17.17 -5.11
N LEU A 44 14.87 -17.89 -5.34
CA LEU A 44 13.56 -17.49 -4.83
C LEU A 44 13.50 -17.42 -3.29
N PRO A 45 14.02 -18.40 -2.53
CA PRO A 45 14.10 -18.29 -1.07
C PRO A 45 14.91 -17.08 -0.61
N ARG A 46 16.09 -16.83 -1.20
CA ARG A 46 16.92 -15.65 -0.88
C ARG A 46 16.19 -14.34 -1.17
N MET A 47 15.51 -14.25 -2.32
CA MET A 47 14.70 -13.08 -2.66
C MET A 47 13.61 -12.82 -1.62
N ARG A 48 12.90 -13.86 -1.17
CA ARG A 48 11.84 -13.74 -0.16
C ARG A 48 12.34 -13.18 1.17
N GLN A 49 13.57 -13.52 1.57
CA GLN A 49 14.19 -13.00 2.80
C GLN A 49 14.45 -11.48 2.77
N HIS A 50 14.47 -10.88 1.59
CA HIS A 50 14.67 -9.44 1.41
C HIS A 50 13.38 -8.67 1.10
N LEU A 51 12.23 -9.37 1.06
CA LEU A 51 10.94 -8.71 0.91
C LEU A 51 10.61 -7.94 2.19
N ARG A 52 10.02 -6.75 2.02
CA ARG A 52 9.51 -5.95 3.13
C ARG A 52 8.34 -6.69 3.79
N SER A 53 8.28 -6.68 5.12
CA SER A 53 7.13 -7.22 5.86
C SER A 53 5.92 -6.28 5.77
N PHE A 54 4.72 -6.80 6.03
CA PHE A 54 3.52 -5.96 6.10
C PHE A 54 3.65 -4.90 7.19
N GLU A 55 4.22 -5.26 8.34
CA GLU A 55 4.43 -4.37 9.49
C GLU A 55 5.38 -3.22 9.14
N ASP A 56 6.42 -3.48 8.35
CA ASP A 56 7.35 -2.45 7.88
C ASP A 56 6.69 -1.54 6.84
N ALA A 57 5.86 -2.09 5.96
CA ALA A 57 5.10 -1.30 5.01
C ALA A 57 4.04 -0.43 5.71
N LEU A 58 3.39 -0.98 6.73
CA LEU A 58 2.41 -0.28 7.56
C LEU A 58 3.06 0.88 8.32
N ALA A 59 4.22 0.63 8.93
CA ALA A 59 4.98 1.62 9.71
C ALA A 59 5.72 2.67 8.86
N TYR A 60 5.65 2.57 7.52
CA TYR A 60 6.27 3.57 6.64
C TYR A 60 5.45 4.87 6.66
N PRO A 61 6.01 6.01 7.13
CA PRO A 61 5.21 7.22 7.35
C PRO A 61 4.45 7.73 6.14
N PRO A 62 4.98 7.70 4.90
CA PRO A 62 4.22 8.09 3.71
C PRO A 62 2.98 7.24 3.46
N ASN A 63 3.00 5.96 3.83
CA ASN A 63 1.82 5.12 3.69
C ASN A 63 0.72 5.54 4.69
N GLN A 64 1.11 5.99 5.90
CA GLN A 64 0.18 6.55 6.89
C GLN A 64 -0.41 7.89 6.44
N VAL A 65 0.38 8.72 5.76
CA VAL A 65 -0.13 9.94 5.11
C VAL A 65 -1.11 9.60 4.00
N PHE A 66 -0.79 8.62 3.15
CA PHE A 66 -1.64 8.21 2.03
C PHE A 66 -3.06 7.83 2.44
N ILE A 67 -3.21 7.11 3.57
CA ILE A 67 -4.52 6.72 4.12
C ILE A 67 -5.14 7.76 5.06
N GLY A 68 -4.46 8.88 5.31
CA GLY A 68 -4.97 10.01 6.09
C GLY A 68 -4.77 9.92 7.60
N ASN A 69 -3.93 9.01 8.10
CA ASN A 69 -3.61 8.94 9.53
C ASN A 69 -2.66 10.05 9.98
N ARG A 70 -1.93 10.65 9.05
CA ARG A 70 -1.09 11.83 9.27
C ARG A 70 -1.28 12.83 8.13
N THR A 71 -0.94 14.09 8.39
CA THR A 71 -0.91 15.11 7.34
C THR A 71 0.40 15.03 6.56
N PRO A 72 0.43 15.44 5.27
CA PRO A 72 1.67 15.46 4.49
C PRO A 72 2.80 16.29 5.14
N GLU A 73 2.46 17.40 5.79
CA GLU A 73 3.42 18.31 6.45
C GLU A 73 4.16 17.62 7.60
N SER A 74 3.53 16.64 8.25
CA SER A 74 4.14 15.89 9.35
C SER A 74 5.36 15.04 8.94
N LEU A 75 5.59 14.86 7.63
CA LEU A 75 6.78 14.22 7.10
C LEU A 75 8.01 15.14 7.10
N TRP A 76 7.83 16.47 7.16
CA TRP A 76 8.95 17.41 7.25
C TRP A 76 9.74 17.28 8.56
N ASP A 77 9.07 16.78 9.61
CA ASP A 77 9.67 16.52 10.91
C ASP A 77 10.31 15.11 10.99
N VAL A 78 10.16 14.27 9.97
CA VAL A 78 10.72 12.92 9.94
C VAL A 78 12.10 12.95 9.26
N PRO A 79 13.17 12.54 9.95
CA PRO A 79 14.51 12.49 9.35
C PRO A 79 14.54 11.61 8.10
N GLU A 80 15.18 12.12 7.05
CA GLU A 80 15.45 11.34 5.86
C GLU A 80 16.69 10.43 6.05
N PRO A 81 16.71 9.24 5.43
CA PRO A 81 15.64 8.70 4.58
C PRO A 81 14.53 8.03 5.40
N TRP A 82 13.27 8.24 4.98
CA TRP A 82 12.10 7.77 5.73
C TRP A 82 11.98 6.26 5.91
N TRP A 83 12.67 5.45 5.09
CA TRP A 83 12.67 3.99 5.28
C TRP A 83 13.43 3.56 6.54
N GLY A 84 14.27 4.43 7.12
CA GLY A 84 14.93 4.21 8.41
C GLY A 84 14.08 4.58 9.61
N TYR A 85 12.94 5.25 9.40
CA TYR A 85 12.02 5.66 10.46
C TYR A 85 10.79 4.75 10.49
N ARG A 86 10.37 4.35 11.69
CA ARG A 86 9.15 3.56 11.91
C ARG A 86 8.11 4.40 12.64
N GLU A 87 6.90 4.47 12.09
CA GLU A 87 5.76 5.08 12.75
C GLU A 87 5.32 4.23 13.96
N PRO A 88 5.42 4.71 15.21
CA PRO A 88 5.16 3.91 16.40
C PRO A 88 3.70 3.45 16.54
N ASN A 89 2.75 4.24 16.03
CA ASN A 89 1.31 4.01 16.17
C ASN A 89 0.62 3.80 14.83
N ALA A 90 1.30 3.15 13.88
CA ALA A 90 0.77 2.91 12.54
C ALA A 90 -0.53 2.09 12.59
N ASN A 91 -1.57 2.56 11.90
CA ASN A 91 -2.86 1.90 11.82
C ASN A 91 -3.15 1.54 10.34
N PRO A 92 -3.63 0.32 10.04
CA PRO A 92 -3.92 -0.07 8.66
C PRO A 92 -5.15 0.63 8.08
N ARG A 93 -5.96 1.31 8.88
CA ARG A 93 -7.12 2.09 8.43
C ARG A 93 -6.92 3.56 8.76
N GLY A 94 -7.38 4.42 7.87
CA GLY A 94 -7.43 5.85 8.08
C GLY A 94 -8.62 6.49 7.36
N PRO A 95 -8.84 7.80 7.54
CA PRO A 95 -9.98 8.51 6.99
C PRO A 95 -10.13 8.41 5.46
N PHE A 96 -9.01 8.24 4.75
CA PHE A 96 -9.01 8.18 3.28
C PHE A 96 -8.93 6.77 2.72
N GLY A 97 -8.73 5.74 3.57
CA GLY A 97 -8.47 4.41 3.03
C GLY A 97 -7.91 3.40 4.01
N GLN A 98 -7.34 2.34 3.44
CA GLN A 98 -6.66 1.31 4.21
C GLN A 98 -5.47 0.70 3.47
N ILE A 99 -4.55 0.12 4.25
CA ILE A 99 -3.47 -0.74 3.78
C ILE A 99 -3.88 -2.19 4.07
N VAL A 100 -3.77 -3.06 3.07
CA VAL A 100 -4.13 -4.48 3.18
C VAL A 100 -2.92 -5.37 2.92
N SER A 101 -2.83 -6.47 3.67
CA SER A 101 -1.81 -7.50 3.46
C SER A 101 -2.18 -8.38 2.26
N GLU A 102 -1.18 -8.98 1.62
CA GLU A 102 -1.41 -10.01 0.59
C GLU A 102 -2.03 -11.31 1.16
N ASP A 103 -1.91 -11.55 2.47
CA ASP A 103 -2.43 -12.73 3.16
C ASP A 103 -3.82 -12.50 3.81
N ALA A 104 -4.39 -11.30 3.65
CA ALA A 104 -5.63 -10.87 4.32
C ALA A 104 -6.92 -11.45 3.70
#